data_AF-A0A518ASC8-F1
#
_entry.id   AF-A0A518ASC8-F1
#
_cell.length_a   1.000
_cell.length_b   1.000
_cell.length_c   1.000
_cell.angle_alpha   90.00
_cell.angle_beta   90.00
_cell.angle_gamma   90.00
#
_symmetry.space_group_name_H-M   'P 1'
#
loop_
_entity.id
_entity.type
_entity.pdbx_description
1 polymer ?
#
loop_
_entity_poly.entity_id
_entity_poly.type
_entity_poly.pdbx_seq_one_letter_code
_entity_poly.pdbx_strand_id
1 'polypeptide(L)'
;MSRLRFSSVDQSHSANIVKQLRSLTDLPVSTILNHLNSGLPLVEITPFTTTWEDDRVKLVKIAKAIESGDLPFKVTEVYEDGSEADVSPTMLRNLIQHFREIELETQRDTMLELGDIEIPSQFTPVDDDWTQ
;
A
#
# COMPACT_ATOMS: atom_id res chain seq x y z
N MET A 1 3.47 11.12 8.72
CA MET A 1 2.60 10.69 7.63
C MET A 1 1.63 9.66 8.17
N SER A 2 0.46 9.50 7.55
CA SER A 2 -0.45 8.42 7.91
C SER A 2 0.12 7.05 7.49
N ARG A 3 -0.36 5.99 8.13
CA ARG A 3 -0.03 4.59 7.78
C ARG A 3 -1.30 3.82 7.45
N LEU A 4 -1.21 2.90 6.51
CA LEU A 4 -2.29 1.99 6.14
C LEU A 4 -2.10 0.66 6.86
N ARG A 5 -3.16 0.21 7.56
CA ARG A 5 -3.23 -1.09 8.23
C ARG A 5 -4.16 -2.00 7.48
N PHE A 6 -3.71 -3.22 7.23
CA PHE A 6 -4.49 -4.26 6.58
C PHE A 6 -4.72 -5.39 7.57
N SER A 7 -5.97 -5.55 7.98
CA SER A 7 -6.40 -6.57 8.95
C SER A 7 -7.41 -7.50 8.30
N SER A 8 -7.39 -8.78 8.64
CA SER A 8 -8.42 -9.70 8.14
C SER A 8 -9.77 -9.42 8.81
N VAL A 9 -10.85 -9.40 8.03
CA VAL A 9 -12.23 -9.44 8.57
C VAL A 9 -12.73 -10.85 8.82
N ASP A 10 -12.07 -11.84 8.22
CA ASP A 10 -12.39 -13.25 8.40
C ASP A 10 -11.36 -13.91 9.31
N GLN A 11 -11.83 -14.62 10.33
CA GLN A 11 -10.99 -15.48 11.18
C GLN A 11 -10.81 -16.88 10.56
N SER A 12 -11.36 -17.13 9.36
CA SER A 12 -11.18 -18.44 8.72
C SER A 12 -9.72 -18.70 8.39
N HIS A 13 -9.22 -19.81 8.92
CA HIS A 13 -7.87 -20.29 8.68
C HIS A 13 -7.79 -21.12 7.39
N SER A 14 -8.49 -20.69 6.34
CA SER A 14 -8.40 -21.34 5.04
C SER A 14 -6.94 -21.42 4.61
N ALA A 15 -6.48 -22.62 4.25
CA ALA A 15 -5.12 -22.82 3.78
C ALA A 15 -4.80 -21.93 2.55
N ASN A 16 -5.82 -21.57 1.75
CA ASN A 16 -5.67 -20.66 0.63
C ASN A 16 -5.38 -19.23 1.10
N ILE A 17 -6.16 -18.71 2.06
CA ILE A 17 -5.94 -17.38 2.65
C ILE A 17 -4.53 -17.32 3.27
N VAL A 18 -4.14 -18.29 4.09
CA VAL A 18 -2.81 -18.32 4.72
C VAL A 18 -1.69 -18.35 3.66
N LYS A 19 -1.88 -19.08 2.56
CA LYS A 19 -0.92 -19.11 1.45
C LYS A 19 -0.80 -17.75 0.75
N GLN A 20 -1.92 -17.09 0.46
CA GLN A 20 -1.94 -15.75 -0.14
C GLN A 20 -1.29 -14.72 0.79
N LEU A 21 -1.63 -14.73 2.08
CA LEU A 21 -1.03 -13.86 3.09
C LEU A 21 0.49 -14.05 3.16
N ARG A 22 0.96 -15.30 3.16
CA ARG A 22 2.39 -15.60 3.17
C ARG A 22 3.11 -15.05 1.95
N SER A 23 2.46 -15.04 0.77
CA SER A 23 3.04 -14.46 -0.45
C SER A 23 3.10 -12.92 -0.44
N LEU A 24 2.37 -12.27 0.47
CA LEU A 24 2.28 -10.80 0.54
C LEU A 24 3.08 -10.20 1.68
N THR A 25 3.24 -10.92 2.79
CA THR A 25 3.78 -10.36 4.04
C THR A 25 5.16 -10.90 4.43
N ASP A 26 5.64 -11.95 3.75
CA ASP A 26 6.82 -12.74 4.11
C ASP A 26 6.81 -13.27 5.56
N LEU A 27 5.68 -13.14 6.27
CA LEU A 27 5.55 -13.56 7.66
C LEU A 27 5.50 -15.09 7.76
N PRO A 28 6.06 -15.66 8.84
CA PRO A 28 5.85 -17.06 9.17
C PRO A 28 4.36 -17.38 9.34
N VAL A 29 3.96 -18.60 8.97
CA VAL A 29 2.56 -19.07 9.12
C VAL A 29 2.06 -18.91 10.56
N SER A 30 2.90 -19.20 11.55
CA SER A 30 2.54 -19.02 12.97
C SER A 30 2.20 -17.57 13.30
N THR A 31 2.95 -16.61 12.76
CA THR A 31 2.70 -15.17 12.95
C THR A 31 1.41 -14.75 12.25
N ILE A 32 1.18 -15.22 11.02
CA ILE A 32 -0.07 -14.97 10.28
C ILE A 32 -1.27 -15.48 11.08
N LEU A 33 -1.22 -16.72 11.57
CA LEU A 33 -2.30 -17.30 12.37
C LEU A 33 -2.53 -16.52 13.66
N ASN A 34 -1.45 -16.08 14.34
CA ASN A 34 -1.57 -15.26 15.54
C ASN A 34 -2.27 -13.92 15.24
N HIS A 35 -1.90 -13.25 14.14
CA HIS A 35 -2.50 -11.99 13.75
C HIS A 35 -3.97 -12.15 13.38
N LEU A 36 -4.33 -13.22 12.64
CA LEU A 36 -5.71 -13.57 12.34
C LEU A 36 -6.54 -13.80 13.61
N ASN A 37 -6.00 -14.55 14.58
CA ASN A 37 -6.69 -14.86 15.84
C ASN A 37 -6.86 -13.63 16.75
N SER A 38 -5.88 -12.74 16.72
CA SER A 38 -5.82 -11.59 17.63
C SER A 38 -6.37 -10.30 17.01
N GLY A 39 -6.81 -10.33 15.75
CA GLY A 39 -7.24 -9.15 15.01
C GLY A 39 -6.13 -8.12 14.78
N LEU A 40 -4.87 -8.55 14.80
CA LEU A 40 -3.72 -7.68 14.59
C LEU A 40 -3.53 -7.41 13.09
N PRO A 41 -2.99 -6.23 12.71
CA PRO A 41 -2.70 -5.93 11.32
C PRO A 41 -1.70 -6.93 10.74
N LEU A 42 -2.01 -7.50 9.59
CA LEU A 42 -1.14 -8.43 8.85
C LEU A 42 -0.08 -7.69 8.04
N VAL A 43 -0.42 -6.49 7.58
CA VAL A 43 0.47 -5.60 6.84
C VAL A 43 0.26 -4.18 7.36
N GLU A 44 1.37 -3.45 7.53
CA GLU A 44 1.36 -2.00 7.71
C GLU A 44 2.22 -1.39 6.61
N ILE A 45 1.71 -0.38 5.91
CA ILE A 45 2.43 0.37 4.88
C ILE A 45 2.41 1.84 5.24
N THR A 46 3.58 2.45 5.31
CA THR A 46 3.74 3.89 5.48
C THR A 46 4.30 4.45 4.17
N PRO A 47 3.58 5.34 3.48
CA PRO A 47 4.07 5.95 2.24
C PRO A 47 5.38 6.72 2.45
N PHE A 48 6.20 6.78 1.40
CA PHE A 48 7.42 7.61 1.34
C PHE A 48 8.47 7.33 2.43
N THR A 49 8.51 6.11 2.97
CA THR A 49 9.61 5.63 3.79
C THR A 49 10.75 5.08 2.92
N THR A 50 11.85 4.69 3.57
CA THR A 50 13.00 4.07 2.87
C THR A 50 12.68 2.77 2.14
N THR A 51 11.55 2.11 2.46
CA THR A 51 11.08 0.86 1.83
C THR A 51 9.96 1.10 0.82
N TRP A 52 9.64 2.37 0.53
CA TRP A 52 8.47 2.73 -0.27
C TRP A 52 8.47 2.12 -1.68
N GLU A 53 9.64 1.98 -2.31
CA GLU A 53 9.74 1.41 -3.65
C GLU A 53 9.25 -0.05 -3.71
N ASP A 54 9.51 -0.84 -2.68
CA ASP A 54 9.01 -2.21 -2.55
C ASP A 54 7.56 -2.23 -2.06
N ASP A 55 7.23 -1.35 -1.10
CA ASP A 55 5.92 -1.33 -0.46
C ASP A 55 4.81 -0.80 -1.37
N ARG A 56 5.11 0.10 -2.32
CA ARG A 56 4.12 0.60 -3.31
C ARG A 56 3.61 -0.50 -4.24
N VAL A 57 4.49 -1.42 -4.65
CA VAL A 57 4.12 -2.58 -5.46
C VAL A 57 3.28 -3.57 -4.64
N LYS A 58 3.64 -3.78 -3.37
CA LYS A 58 2.87 -4.61 -2.45
C LYS A 58 1.47 -4.02 -2.17
N LEU A 59 1.39 -2.71 -1.98
CA LEU A 59 0.14 -1.97 -1.78
C LEU A 59 -0.84 -2.20 -2.94
N VAL A 60 -0.36 -2.10 -4.19
CA VAL A 60 -1.20 -2.34 -5.38
C VAL A 60 -1.66 -3.79 -5.48
N LYS A 61 -0.78 -4.75 -5.20
CA LYS A 61 -1.15 -6.18 -5.17
C LYS A 61 -2.25 -6.46 -4.12
N ILE A 62 -2.12 -5.88 -2.92
CA ILE A 62 -3.11 -6.02 -1.86
C ILE A 62 -4.43 -5.37 -2.29
N ALA A 63 -4.39 -4.15 -2.82
CA ALA A 63 -5.59 -3.44 -3.27
C ALA A 63 -6.37 -4.24 -4.32
N LYS A 64 -5.67 -4.79 -5.34
CA LYS A 64 -6.29 -5.65 -6.36
C LYS A 64 -6.94 -6.90 -5.77
N ALA A 65 -6.27 -7.55 -4.82
CA ALA A 65 -6.79 -8.75 -4.17
C ALA A 65 -8.01 -8.46 -3.26
N ILE A 66 -8.10 -7.25 -2.71
CA ILE A 66 -9.29 -6.79 -1.99
C ILE A 66 -10.44 -6.54 -2.98
N GLU A 67 -10.16 -5.85 -4.09
CA GLU A 67 -11.16 -5.55 -5.12
C GLU A 67 -11.73 -6.80 -5.79
N SER A 68 -10.91 -7.83 -6.02
CA SER A 68 -11.35 -9.12 -6.57
C SER A 68 -12.12 -9.98 -5.57
N GLY A 69 -12.09 -9.62 -4.28
CA GLY A 69 -12.67 -10.42 -3.19
C GLY A 69 -11.82 -11.63 -2.81
N ASP A 70 -10.59 -11.73 -3.30
CA ASP A 70 -9.66 -12.82 -2.97
C ASP A 70 -9.14 -12.73 -1.53
N LEU A 71 -9.04 -11.50 -0.99
CA LEU A 71 -8.62 -11.25 0.38
C LEU A 71 -9.71 -10.54 1.18
N PRO A 72 -10.16 -11.12 2.31
CA PRO A 72 -11.11 -10.48 3.20
C PRO A 72 -10.40 -9.46 4.10
N PHE A 73 -9.81 -8.41 3.53
CA PHE A 73 -9.14 -7.38 4.31
C PHE A 73 -10.05 -6.19 4.59
N LYS A 74 -9.96 -5.70 5.83
CA LYS A 74 -10.32 -4.35 6.23
C LYS A 74 -9.06 -3.50 6.18
N VAL A 75 -9.22 -2.31 5.61
CA VAL A 75 -8.16 -1.31 5.54
C VAL A 75 -8.51 -0.15 6.45
N THR A 76 -7.54 0.27 7.26
CA THR A 76 -7.68 1.40 8.18
C THR A 76 -6.50 2.34 7.99
N GLU A 77 -6.77 3.62 7.75
CA GLU A 77 -5.77 4.67 7.77
C GLU A 77 -5.59 5.16 9.20
N VAL A 78 -4.35 5.21 9.67
CA VAL A 78 -3.99 5.73 10.99
C VAL A 78 -3.19 7.01 10.81
N TYR A 79 -3.72 8.12 11.31
CA TYR A 79 -3.11 9.44 11.22
C TYR A 79 -2.08 9.65 12.34
N GLU A 80 -1.29 10.72 12.23
CA GLU A 80 -0.22 11.04 13.20
C GLU A 80 -0.76 11.34 14.60
N ASP A 81 -1.96 11.89 14.70
CA ASP A 81 -2.65 12.19 15.96
C ASP A 81 -3.23 10.93 16.63
N GLY A 82 -3.07 9.76 16.00
CA GLY A 82 -3.58 8.47 16.46
C GLY A 82 -5.04 8.22 16.11
N SER A 83 -5.71 9.14 15.40
CA SER A 83 -7.05 8.88 14.87
C SER A 83 -7.00 7.81 13.78
N GLU A 84 -8.09 7.08 13.63
CA GLU A 84 -8.23 5.99 12.67
C GLU A 84 -9.47 6.18 11.81
N ALA A 85 -9.35 5.93 10.51
CA ALA A 85 -10.46 5.97 9.56
C ALA A 85 -10.51 4.69 8.72
N ASP A 86 -11.73 4.19 8.50
CA ASP A 86 -11.94 3.04 7.62
C ASP A 86 -11.76 3.46 6.16
N VAL A 87 -10.95 2.69 5.43
CA VAL A 87 -10.63 2.92 4.02
C VAL A 87 -11.39 1.90 3.17
N SER A 88 -12.34 2.40 2.38
CA SER A 88 -13.03 1.57 1.39
C SER A 88 -12.10 1.20 0.23
N PRO A 89 -12.39 0.13 -0.55
CA PRO A 89 -11.59 -0.21 -1.73
C PRO A 89 -11.42 0.96 -2.73
N THR A 90 -12.49 1.74 -2.94
CA THR A 90 -12.43 2.94 -3.79
C THR A 90 -11.51 4.01 -3.20
N MET A 91 -11.56 4.24 -1.89
CA MET A 91 -10.65 5.17 -1.21
C MET A 91 -9.20 4.69 -1.30
N LEU A 92 -8.95 3.39 -1.14
CA LEU A 92 -7.61 2.81 -1.28
C LEU A 92 -7.04 3.05 -2.67
N ARG A 93 -7.85 2.87 -3.73
CA ARG A 93 -7.41 3.18 -5.09
C ARG A 93 -7.14 4.67 -5.31
N ASN A 94 -7.99 5.54 -4.76
CA ASN A 94 -7.75 6.98 -4.83
C ASN A 94 -6.45 7.37 -4.10
N LEU A 95 -6.16 6.75 -2.95
CA LEU A 95 -4.90 6.95 -2.22
C LEU A 95 -3.68 6.50 -3.03
N ILE A 96 -3.75 5.33 -3.68
CA ILE A 96 -2.68 4.83 -4.55
C ILE A 96 -2.39 5.83 -5.69
N GLN A 97 -3.44 6.31 -6.36
CA GLN A 97 -3.29 7.31 -7.43
C GLN A 97 -2.71 8.61 -6.89
N HIS A 98 -3.18 9.07 -5.74
CA HIS A 98 -2.65 10.26 -5.09
C HIS A 98 -1.17 10.14 -4.71
N PHE A 99 -0.74 8.97 -4.21
CA PHE A 99 0.69 8.74 -3.94
C PHE A 99 1.52 8.78 -5.21
N ARG A 100 1.00 8.24 -6.32
CA ARG A 100 1.68 8.34 -7.63
C ARG A 100 1.78 9.79 -8.09
N GLU A 101 0.72 10.58 -7.95
CA GLU A 101 0.74 12.01 -8.28
C GLU A 101 1.83 12.75 -7.50
N ILE A 102 1.94 12.51 -6.19
CA ILE A 102 2.98 13.11 -5.34
C ILE A 102 4.39 12.71 -5.81
N GLU A 103 4.61 11.43 -6.15
CA GLU A 103 5.91 10.99 -6.67
C GLU A 103 6.25 11.68 -7.99
N LEU A 104 5.30 11.76 -8.92
CA LEU A 104 5.51 12.40 -10.21
C LEU A 104 5.82 13.89 -10.06
N GLU A 105 5.12 14.57 -9.15
CA GLU A 105 5.42 15.95 -8.78
C GLU A 105 6.83 16.09 -8.19
N THR A 106 7.20 15.21 -7.26
CA THR A 106 8.52 15.21 -6.62
C THR A 106 9.64 14.96 -7.63
N GLN A 107 9.47 13.99 -8.54
CA GLN A 107 10.43 13.70 -9.61
C GLN A 107 10.60 14.90 -10.53
N ARG A 108 9.49 15.50 -10.97
CA ARG A 108 9.51 16.68 -11.85
C ARG A 108 10.23 17.85 -11.20
N ASP A 109 9.93 18.14 -9.94
CA ASP A 109 10.52 19.26 -9.21
C ASP A 109 12.02 19.04 -9.00
N THR A 110 12.42 17.79 -8.72
CA THR A 110 13.85 17.40 -8.65
C THR A 110 14.56 17.60 -9.99
N MET A 111 13.96 17.18 -11.11
CA MET A 111 14.55 17.36 -12.44
C MET A 111 14.69 18.84 -12.82
N LEU A 112 13.74 19.69 -12.41
CA LEU A 112 13.84 21.14 -12.58
C LEU A 112 14.98 21.73 -11.74
N GLU A 113 15.10 21.30 -10.48
CA GLU A 113 16.15 21.77 -9.56
C GLU A 113 17.55 21.37 -10.04
N LEU A 114 17.70 20.16 -10.58
CA LEU A 114 18.97 19.65 -11.12
C LEU A 114 19.29 20.20 -12.52
N GLY A 115 18.32 20.81 -13.20
CA GLY A 115 18.46 21.32 -14.56
C GLY A 115 18.40 20.23 -15.65
N ASP A 116 17.86 19.04 -15.33
CA ASP A 116 17.62 17.96 -16.28
C ASP A 116 16.49 18.31 -17.26
N ILE A 117 15.55 19.16 -16.82
CA ILE A 117 14.51 19.80 -17.66
C ILE A 117 14.45 21.29 -17.37
N GLU A 118 14.09 22.09 -18.38
CA GLU A 118 13.96 23.54 -18.26
C GLU A 118 12.54 23.98 -17.90
N ILE A 119 11.53 23.18 -18.30
CA ILE A 119 10.12 23.48 -18.10
C ILE A 119 9.32 22.21 -17.76
N PRO A 120 8.22 22.33 -16.99
CA PRO A 120 7.40 21.19 -16.58
C PRO A 120 6.90 20.28 -17.72
N SER A 121 6.66 20.83 -18.92
CA SER A 121 6.15 20.05 -20.05
C SER A 121 7.17 19.11 -20.70
N GLN A 122 8.45 19.21 -20.33
CA GLN A 122 9.51 18.28 -20.76
C GLN A 122 9.59 17.04 -19.84
N PHE A 123 8.86 17.04 -18.72
CA PHE A 123 8.90 15.95 -17.76
C PHE A 123 8.48 14.61 -18.37
N THR A 124 9.31 13.60 -18.13
CA THR A 124 8.99 12.20 -18.38
C THR A 124 9.34 11.44 -17.09
N PRO A 125 8.43 10.61 -16.55
CA PRO A 125 8.70 9.82 -15.36
C PRO A 125 9.95 8.96 -15.52
N VAL A 126 10.76 8.85 -14.47
CA VAL A 126 11.99 8.03 -14.50
C VAL A 126 11.71 6.54 -14.22
N ASP A 127 10.51 6.23 -13.73
CA ASP A 127 10.06 4.88 -13.40
C ASP A 127 8.74 4.51 -14.09
N ASP A 128 8.51 3.20 -14.22
CA ASP A 128 7.26 2.66 -14.73
C ASP A 128 6.07 3.04 -13.83
N ASP A 129 4.87 3.11 -14.43
CA ASP A 129 3.64 3.30 -13.66
C ASP A 129 3.30 2.03 -12.85
N TRP A 130 3.68 2.04 -11.57
CA TRP A 130 3.44 0.95 -10.64
C TRP A 130 1.99 0.86 -10.14
N THR A 131 1.12 1.80 -10.52
CA THR A 131 -0.31 1.76 -10.13
C THR A 131 -1.13 0.73 -10.93
N GLN A 132 -0.53 0.16 -11.98
CA GLN A 132 -1.16 -0.76 -12.93
C GLN A 132 -1.34 -2.18 -12.42
#